data_AF-A0A2U8PJA1-F1
#
_entry.id   AF-A0A2U8PJA1-F1
#
_cell.length_a   1.000
_cell.length_b   1.000
_cell.length_c   1.000
_cell.angle_alpha   90.00
_cell.angle_beta   90.00
_cell.angle_gamma   90.00
#
_symmetry.space_group_name_H-M   'P 1'
#
loop_
_entity.id
_entity.type
_entity.pdbx_description
1 polymer ?
#
loop_
_entity_poly.entity_id
_entity_poly.type
_entity_poly.pdbx_seq_one_letter_code
_entity_poly.pdbx_strand_id
1 'polypeptide(L)'
;MIVLGVLLLTAAQAPGQQAFVTLNGNLKTEAWWVIAEFQPFTTEVRGIPANQIRKSWCKATEFRKDLIPKELMFENGTDAMKGAGMSFTIEGRFDGGATKQIAVVGVFQECAGPKGRFMLLLDQADGEKPKIRFVDAIRTNRQFAALSKDKGGKLVLWGCMECDGYSVLKWDRKKNRFGWEPQAEEP
;
A
#
# COMPACT_ATOMS: atom_id res chain seq x y z
N MET A 1 22.64 59.70 -18.92
CA MET A 1 21.52 58.91 -18.36
C MET A 1 21.91 57.44 -18.44
N ILE A 2 22.25 56.82 -17.32
CA ILE A 2 22.60 55.39 -17.24
C ILE A 2 21.35 54.67 -16.71
N VAL A 3 20.76 53.79 -17.53
CA VAL A 3 19.61 52.98 -17.14
C VAL A 3 20.13 51.75 -16.41
N LEU A 4 19.94 51.69 -15.09
CA LEU A 4 20.17 50.47 -14.30
C LEU A 4 19.04 49.47 -14.60
N GLY A 5 19.38 48.40 -15.32
CA GLY A 5 18.51 47.24 -15.49
C GLY A 5 18.48 46.40 -14.22
N VAL A 6 17.35 46.35 -13.54
CA VAL A 6 17.11 45.45 -12.40
C VAL A 6 16.77 44.06 -12.93
N LEU A 7 17.71 43.12 -12.79
CA LEU A 7 17.49 41.70 -13.03
C LEU A 7 16.67 41.12 -11.86
N LEU A 8 15.39 40.86 -12.10
CA LEU A 8 14.54 40.10 -11.18
C LEU A 8 14.88 38.61 -11.31
N LEU A 9 15.65 38.10 -10.35
CA LEU A 9 15.82 36.66 -10.13
C LEU A 9 14.49 36.09 -9.61
N THR A 10 13.70 35.48 -10.49
CA THR A 10 12.59 34.61 -10.09
C THR A 10 13.18 33.29 -9.60
N ALA A 11 13.24 33.11 -8.28
CA ALA A 11 13.54 31.82 -7.69
C ALA A 11 12.40 30.85 -8.06
N ALA A 12 12.69 29.88 -8.92
CA ALA A 12 11.79 28.76 -9.17
C ALA A 12 11.60 28.00 -7.84
N GLN A 13 10.40 28.05 -7.28
CA GLN A 13 10.05 27.21 -6.14
C GLN A 13 10.07 25.75 -6.61
N ALA A 14 10.88 24.92 -5.96
CA ALA A 14 10.81 23.47 -6.17
C ALA A 14 9.36 23.01 -5.95
N PRO A 15 8.79 22.16 -6.83
CA PRO A 15 7.44 21.67 -6.66
C PRO A 15 7.32 21.02 -5.28
N GLY A 16 6.48 21.60 -4.42
CA GLY A 16 6.24 21.12 -3.07
C GLY A 16 5.88 19.64 -3.12
N GLN A 17 6.67 18.82 -2.43
CA GLN A 17 6.50 17.38 -2.38
C GLN A 17 5.10 17.08 -1.83
N GLN A 18 4.21 16.57 -2.69
CA GLN A 18 2.84 16.25 -2.30
C GLN A 18 2.87 15.25 -1.13
N ALA A 19 2.23 15.61 -0.02
CA ALA A 19 2.13 14.72 1.13
C ALA A 19 1.43 13.43 0.73
N PHE A 20 2.03 12.29 1.08
CA PHE A 20 1.44 10.98 0.81
C PHE A 20 0.17 10.73 1.63
N VAL A 21 0.14 11.24 2.87
CA VAL A 21 -0.98 11.12 3.79
C VAL A 21 -1.42 12.50 4.22
N THR A 22 -2.72 12.75 4.15
CA THR A 22 -3.39 13.90 4.76
C THR A 22 -4.47 13.39 5.71
N LEU A 23 -4.77 14.14 6.77
CA LEU A 23 -5.82 13.77 7.72
C LEU A 23 -7.03 14.69 7.54
N ASN A 24 -8.21 14.08 7.53
CA ASN A 24 -9.48 14.76 7.40
C ASN A 24 -10.40 14.33 8.56
N GLY A 25 -10.11 14.83 9.75
CA GLY A 25 -10.82 14.45 10.98
C GLY A 25 -10.06 14.85 12.24
N ASN A 26 -10.47 14.32 13.40
CA ASN A 26 -9.88 14.66 14.70
C ASN A 26 -9.17 13.46 15.35
N LEU A 27 -7.84 13.53 15.40
CA LEU A 27 -6.97 12.51 16.02
C LEU A 27 -7.24 12.26 17.51
N LYS A 28 -7.95 13.14 18.22
CA LYS A 28 -8.32 12.93 19.63
C LYS A 28 -9.47 11.93 19.81
N THR A 29 -10.28 11.73 18.77
CA THR A 29 -11.51 10.96 18.83
C THR A 29 -11.58 9.83 17.81
N GLU A 30 -10.71 9.87 16.79
CA GLU A 30 -10.73 8.96 15.67
C GLU A 30 -9.35 8.36 15.45
N ALA A 31 -9.31 7.07 15.11
CA ALA A 31 -8.07 6.44 14.72
C ALA A 31 -7.58 7.03 13.39
N TRP A 32 -6.29 7.36 13.30
CA TRP A 32 -5.75 8.10 12.16
C TRP A 32 -5.98 7.40 10.82
N TRP A 33 -5.95 6.06 10.80
CA TRP A 33 -6.15 5.26 9.58
C TRP A 33 -7.58 5.33 9.04
N VAL A 34 -8.55 5.77 9.85
CA VAL A 34 -9.95 5.98 9.45
C VAL A 34 -10.11 7.33 8.75
N ILE A 35 -9.40 8.35 9.24
CA ILE A 35 -9.47 9.74 8.74
C ILE A 35 -8.32 10.09 7.79
N ALA A 36 -7.48 9.12 7.44
CA ALA A 36 -6.37 9.30 6.52
C ALA A 36 -6.85 9.23 5.07
N GLU A 37 -6.51 10.27 4.32
CA GLU A 37 -6.58 10.29 2.87
C GLU A 37 -5.19 10.08 2.28
N PHE A 38 -5.07 9.13 1.36
CA PHE A 38 -3.79 8.80 0.74
C PHE A 38 -3.74 9.34 -0.70
N GLN A 39 -2.58 9.89 -1.04
CA GLN A 39 -2.32 10.53 -2.32
C GLN A 39 -1.28 9.72 -3.08
N PRO A 40 -1.66 8.70 -3.88
CA PRO A 40 -0.69 7.98 -4.69
C PRO A 40 0.01 8.94 -5.66
N PHE A 41 1.33 8.83 -5.76
CA PHE A 41 2.16 9.72 -6.59
C PHE A 41 3.16 8.97 -7.48
N THR A 42 3.51 7.73 -7.13
CA THR A 42 4.40 6.89 -7.94
C THR A 42 3.65 6.24 -9.10
N THR A 43 4.36 5.97 -10.19
CA THR A 43 3.83 5.33 -11.42
C THR A 43 4.21 3.86 -11.53
N GLU A 44 4.92 3.32 -10.53
CA GLU A 44 5.33 1.93 -10.46
C GLU A 44 5.37 1.43 -9.01
N VAL A 45 5.28 0.11 -8.86
CA VAL A 45 5.48 -0.60 -7.60
C VAL A 45 6.54 -1.67 -7.85
N ARG A 46 7.66 -1.60 -7.12
CA ARG A 46 8.79 -2.56 -7.26
C ARG A 46 9.29 -2.68 -8.71
N GLY A 47 9.35 -1.56 -9.44
CA GLY A 47 9.78 -1.52 -10.84
C GLY A 47 8.75 -2.07 -11.85
N ILE A 48 7.52 -2.37 -11.41
CA ILE A 48 6.41 -2.74 -12.28
C ILE A 48 5.53 -1.50 -12.50
N PRO A 49 5.39 -1.00 -13.74
CA PRO A 49 4.50 0.11 -14.06
C PRO A 49 3.05 -0.14 -13.61
N ALA A 50 2.38 0.90 -13.10
CA ALA A 50 1.01 0.83 -12.61
C ALA A 50 0.03 0.28 -13.66
N ASN A 51 0.18 0.70 -14.92
CA ASN A 51 -0.64 0.23 -16.03
C ASN A 51 -0.40 -1.24 -16.42
N GLN A 52 0.76 -1.82 -16.03
CA GLN A 52 1.04 -3.24 -16.19
C GLN A 52 0.45 -4.07 -15.04
N ILE A 53 0.27 -3.47 -13.86
CA ILE A 53 -0.47 -4.09 -12.75
C ILE A 53 -1.97 -4.16 -13.09
N ARG A 54 -2.56 -3.01 -13.46
CA ARG A 54 -3.93 -2.91 -13.99
C ARG A 54 -3.97 -1.81 -15.04
N LYS A 55 -4.51 -2.10 -16.22
CA LYS A 55 -4.52 -1.17 -17.37
C LYS A 55 -5.11 0.21 -17.07
N SER A 56 -6.08 0.30 -16.16
CA SER A 56 -6.75 1.56 -15.80
C SER A 56 -5.94 2.44 -14.84
N TRP A 57 -4.85 1.94 -14.27
CA TRP A 57 -4.09 2.66 -13.25
C TRP A 57 -3.07 3.60 -13.87
N CYS A 58 -3.07 4.84 -13.35
CA CYS A 58 -2.08 5.85 -13.67
C CYS A 58 -1.06 6.02 -12.54
N LYS A 59 -1.45 5.76 -11.29
CA LYS A 59 -0.58 5.83 -10.13
C LYS A 59 -0.81 4.64 -9.21
N ALA A 60 0.26 4.16 -8.60
CA ALA A 60 0.24 3.11 -7.60
C ALA A 60 1.42 3.29 -6.66
N THR A 61 1.15 3.57 -5.38
CA THR A 61 2.17 3.80 -4.35
C THR A 61 2.03 2.75 -3.27
N GLU A 62 3.09 1.96 -3.07
CA GLU A 62 3.17 1.03 -1.95
C GLU A 62 3.25 1.79 -0.62
N PHE A 63 2.61 1.24 0.40
CA PHE A 63 2.76 1.78 1.75
C PHE A 63 4.17 1.52 2.25
N ARG A 64 4.80 2.57 2.77
CA ARG A 64 6.08 2.50 3.47
C ARG A 64 6.06 3.42 4.67
N LYS A 65 6.76 3.03 5.74
CA LYS A 65 6.76 3.78 7.00
C LYS A 65 7.42 5.16 6.85
N ASP A 66 8.35 5.32 5.93
CA ASP A 66 9.00 6.62 5.63
C ASP A 66 8.06 7.62 4.93
N LEU A 67 6.96 7.14 4.34
CA LEU A 67 5.96 8.00 3.68
C LEU A 67 4.84 8.45 4.62
N ILE A 68 4.72 7.84 5.79
CA ILE A 68 3.67 8.14 6.77
C ILE A 68 4.30 8.94 7.92
N PRO A 69 3.68 10.04 8.39
CA PRO A 69 4.19 10.79 9.53
C PRO A 69 4.45 9.87 10.73
N LYS A 70 5.62 10.02 11.35
CA LYS A 70 6.07 9.12 12.43
C LYS A 70 5.09 9.12 13.60
N GLU A 71 4.48 10.26 13.87
CA GLU A 71 3.52 10.47 14.96
C GLU A 71 2.27 9.59 14.82
N LEU A 72 1.96 9.12 13.60
CA LEU A 72 0.85 8.21 13.33
C LEU A 72 1.26 6.73 13.46
N MET A 73 2.54 6.44 13.23
CA MET A 73 3.06 5.06 13.20
C MET A 73 3.69 4.62 14.53
N PHE A 74 4.10 5.59 15.35
CA PHE A 74 4.82 5.38 16.59
C PHE A 74 4.04 5.97 17.76
N GLU A 75 3.52 5.09 18.62
CA GLU A 75 2.85 5.47 19.86
C GLU A 75 3.87 5.40 21.02
N ASN A 76 4.11 6.53 21.70
CA ASN A 76 5.11 6.63 22.76
C ASN A 76 6.51 6.11 22.33
N GLY A 77 6.89 6.34 21.07
CA GLY A 77 8.16 5.87 20.49
C GLY A 77 8.17 4.39 20.06
N THR A 78 7.05 3.66 20.22
CA THR A 78 6.93 2.26 19.82
C THR A 78 6.17 2.14 18.51
N ASP A 79 6.72 1.36 17.58
CA ASP A 79 6.11 1.05 16.28
C ASP A 79 4.83 0.22 16.48
N ALA A 80 3.67 0.87 16.36
CA ALA A 80 2.36 0.28 16.65
C ALA A 80 2.06 -0.93 15.74
N MET A 81 2.41 -0.83 14.46
CA MET A 81 2.24 -1.95 13.52
C MET A 81 3.11 -3.14 13.89
N LYS A 82 4.37 -2.91 14.27
CA LYS A 82 5.26 -3.99 14.70
C LYS A 82 4.72 -4.67 15.97
N GLY A 83 4.23 -3.88 16.94
CA GLY A 83 3.60 -4.40 18.15
C GLY A 83 2.38 -5.29 17.86
N ALA A 84 1.59 -4.94 16.85
CA ALA A 84 0.46 -5.72 16.38
C ALA A 84 0.83 -6.91 15.46
N GLY A 85 2.12 -7.17 15.21
CA GLY A 85 2.55 -8.22 14.27
C GLY A 85 2.18 -7.94 12.81
N MET A 86 1.97 -6.66 12.47
CA MET A 86 1.57 -6.19 11.15
C MET A 86 2.71 -5.52 10.39
N SER A 87 2.63 -5.53 9.06
CA SER A 87 3.59 -4.88 8.17
C SER A 87 2.91 -4.44 6.87
N PHE A 88 3.47 -3.45 6.17
CA PHE A 88 3.05 -3.13 4.80
C PHE A 88 3.66 -4.06 3.75
N THR A 89 4.71 -4.79 4.13
CA THR A 89 5.40 -5.74 3.25
C THR A 89 5.74 -7.00 4.03
N ILE A 90 5.43 -8.15 3.46
CA ILE A 90 5.79 -9.45 4.02
C ILE A 90 6.41 -10.32 2.93
N GLU A 91 7.53 -10.94 3.27
CA GLU A 91 8.21 -11.90 2.41
C GLU A 91 7.99 -13.33 2.91
N GLY A 92 8.01 -14.29 1.98
CA GLY A 92 7.84 -15.70 2.32
C GLY A 92 7.78 -16.61 1.11
N ARG A 93 7.33 -17.86 1.32
CA ARG A 93 6.99 -18.83 0.29
C ARG A 93 5.55 -19.27 0.55
N PHE A 94 4.59 -18.55 -0.02
CA PHE A 94 3.17 -18.69 0.31
C PHE A 94 2.46 -19.77 -0.52
N ASP A 95 3.02 -20.15 -1.67
CA ASP A 95 2.57 -21.30 -2.47
C ASP A 95 3.30 -22.61 -2.15
N GLY A 96 4.32 -22.55 -1.28
CA GLY A 96 5.18 -23.69 -0.93
C GLY A 96 6.23 -24.01 -2.00
N GLY A 97 6.39 -23.17 -3.02
CA GLY A 97 7.44 -23.29 -4.03
C GLY A 97 8.81 -22.81 -3.54
N ALA A 98 9.83 -22.95 -4.40
CA ALA A 98 11.19 -22.50 -4.10
C ALA A 98 11.35 -20.98 -4.18
N THR A 99 10.62 -20.35 -5.11
CA THR A 99 10.66 -18.91 -5.39
C THR A 99 10.18 -18.11 -4.19
N LYS A 100 10.98 -17.11 -3.79
CA LYS A 100 10.58 -16.16 -2.76
C LYS A 100 9.44 -15.28 -3.29
N GLN A 101 8.49 -14.98 -2.43
CA GLN A 101 7.36 -14.15 -2.72
C GLN A 101 7.35 -12.92 -1.82
N ILE A 102 6.94 -11.79 -2.40
CA ILE A 102 6.84 -10.50 -1.72
C ILE A 102 5.38 -10.05 -1.83
N ALA A 103 4.73 -9.93 -0.68
CA ALA A 103 3.43 -9.31 -0.54
C ALA A 103 3.59 -7.85 -0.16
N VAL A 104 2.91 -6.95 -0.87
CA VAL A 104 2.86 -5.52 -0.56
C VAL A 104 1.43 -5.01 -0.60
N VAL A 105 1.15 -4.00 0.22
CA VAL A 105 -0.10 -3.23 0.19
C VAL A 105 0.18 -1.77 -0.14
N GLY A 106 -0.80 -1.08 -0.70
CA GLY A 106 -0.67 0.31 -1.09
C GLY A 106 -1.96 0.90 -1.64
N VAL A 107 -1.83 2.07 -2.25
CA VAL A 107 -2.95 2.81 -2.85
C VAL A 107 -2.75 3.05 -4.33
N PHE A 108 -3.85 3.02 -5.07
CA PHE A 108 -3.85 3.29 -6.50
C PHE A 108 -4.76 4.48 -6.83
N GLN A 109 -4.48 5.09 -7.97
CA GLN A 109 -5.38 6.01 -8.63
C GLN A 109 -5.51 5.59 -10.10
N GLU A 110 -6.76 5.40 -10.53
CA GLU A 110 -7.08 5.22 -11.92
C GLU A 110 -6.88 6.51 -12.71
N CYS A 111 -6.58 6.37 -14.00
CA CYS A 111 -6.44 7.51 -14.90
C CYS A 111 -7.71 8.37 -14.95
N ALA A 112 -8.89 7.77 -14.73
CA ALA A 112 -10.16 8.47 -14.67
C ALA A 112 -10.41 9.20 -13.33
N GLY A 113 -9.52 9.06 -12.33
CA GLY A 113 -9.63 9.72 -11.03
C GLY A 113 -9.96 8.83 -9.83
N PRO A 114 -10.78 7.75 -9.93
CA PRO A 114 -11.09 6.90 -8.78
C PRO A 114 -9.85 6.36 -8.09
N LYS A 115 -9.90 6.32 -6.75
CA LYS A 115 -8.82 5.83 -5.90
C LYS A 115 -9.26 4.60 -5.11
N GLY A 116 -8.29 3.90 -4.58
CA GLY A 116 -8.53 2.75 -3.74
C GLY A 116 -7.24 2.19 -3.17
N ARG A 117 -7.35 0.98 -2.63
CA ARG A 117 -6.23 0.23 -2.10
C ARG A 117 -6.00 -1.04 -2.89
N PHE A 118 -4.78 -1.54 -2.82
CA PHE A 118 -4.42 -2.81 -3.43
C PHE A 118 -3.59 -3.67 -2.50
N MET A 119 -3.61 -4.96 -2.81
CA MET A 119 -2.61 -5.93 -2.39
C MET A 119 -1.99 -6.58 -3.62
N LEU A 120 -0.67 -6.63 -3.66
CA LEU A 120 0.09 -7.35 -4.68
C LEU A 120 0.87 -8.48 -4.03
N LEU A 121 0.88 -9.63 -4.69
CA LEU A 121 1.82 -10.70 -4.44
C LEU A 121 2.70 -10.88 -5.66
N LEU A 122 4.01 -10.82 -5.45
CA LEU A 122 5.01 -10.91 -6.49
C LEU A 122 5.87 -12.14 -6.25
N ASP A 123 6.19 -12.88 -7.32
CA ASP A 123 7.33 -13.78 -7.32
C ASP A 123 8.60 -12.94 -7.51
N GLN A 124 9.60 -13.19 -6.67
CA GLN A 124 10.92 -12.58 -6.70
C GLN A 124 11.96 -13.69 -6.84
N ALA A 125 12.36 -13.99 -8.08
CA ALA A 125 13.55 -14.79 -8.33
C ALA A 125 14.81 -13.91 -8.21
N ASP A 126 15.92 -14.51 -7.81
CA ASP A 126 17.19 -13.81 -7.63
C ASP A 126 17.69 -13.24 -8.97
N GLY A 127 18.00 -11.94 -8.98
CA GLY A 127 18.46 -11.23 -10.18
C GLY A 127 17.39 -10.98 -11.26
N GLU A 128 16.15 -11.42 -11.06
CA GLU A 128 15.05 -11.20 -12.01
C GLU A 128 14.14 -10.02 -11.59
N LYS A 129 13.44 -9.46 -12.58
CA LYS A 129 12.35 -8.52 -12.32
C LYS A 129 11.20 -9.25 -11.60
N PRO A 130 10.56 -8.63 -10.60
CA PRO A 130 9.42 -9.24 -9.93
C PRO A 130 8.28 -9.52 -10.91
N LYS A 131 7.58 -10.64 -10.72
CA LYS A 131 6.44 -11.06 -11.56
C LYS A 131 5.16 -11.08 -10.73
N ILE A 132 4.08 -10.48 -11.25
CA ILE A 132 2.79 -10.46 -10.55
C ILE A 132 2.20 -11.87 -10.49
N ARG A 133 1.89 -12.33 -9.27
CA ARG A 133 1.21 -13.60 -9.01
C ARG A 133 -0.23 -13.44 -8.56
N PHE A 134 -0.51 -12.34 -7.89
CA PHE A 134 -1.84 -12.02 -7.42
C PHE A 134 -1.98 -10.50 -7.31
N VAL A 135 -3.16 -10.01 -7.65
CA VAL A 135 -3.56 -8.62 -7.45
C VAL A 135 -5.01 -8.59 -6.98
N ASP A 136 -5.21 -8.04 -5.79
CA ASP A 136 -6.52 -7.62 -5.30
C ASP A 136 -6.55 -6.10 -5.21
N ALA A 137 -7.64 -5.50 -5.64
CA ALA A 137 -7.79 -4.06 -5.64
C ALA A 137 -9.24 -3.68 -5.50
N ILE A 138 -9.51 -2.76 -4.59
CA ILE A 138 -10.85 -2.25 -4.35
C ILE A 138 -10.86 -0.73 -4.37
N ARG A 139 -11.87 -0.15 -5.02
CA ARG A 139 -12.16 1.28 -4.90
C ARG A 139 -12.80 1.52 -3.54
N THR A 140 -12.23 2.44 -2.77
CA THR A 140 -12.67 2.72 -1.41
C THR A 140 -12.06 4.03 -0.94
N ASN A 141 -12.77 4.71 -0.04
CA ASN A 141 -12.24 5.85 0.71
C ASN A 141 -11.45 5.39 1.96
N ARG A 142 -11.66 4.15 2.42
CA ARG A 142 -10.91 3.54 3.53
C ARG A 142 -9.72 2.77 2.98
N GLN A 143 -8.63 3.48 2.75
CA GLN A 143 -7.53 2.98 1.92
C GLN A 143 -6.40 2.32 2.70
N PHE A 144 -6.33 2.53 4.01
CA PHE A 144 -5.34 1.85 4.84
C PHE A 144 -5.48 0.33 4.70
N ALA A 145 -4.33 -0.34 4.62
CA ALA A 145 -4.24 -1.78 4.68
C ALA A 145 -2.93 -2.19 5.32
N ALA A 146 -2.95 -3.35 5.96
CA ALA A 146 -1.78 -3.98 6.52
C ALA A 146 -1.80 -5.48 6.23
N LEU A 147 -0.63 -6.09 6.34
CA LEU A 147 -0.43 -7.52 6.18
C LEU A 147 0.01 -8.13 7.51
N SER A 148 -0.37 -9.37 7.75
CA SER A 148 0.19 -10.21 8.81
C SER A 148 0.30 -11.66 8.33
N LYS A 149 0.80 -12.55 9.18
CA LYS A 149 0.71 -14.00 8.97
C LYS A 149 -0.16 -14.63 10.04
N ASP A 150 -1.02 -15.57 9.65
CA ASP A 150 -1.72 -16.41 10.61
C ASP A 150 -0.76 -17.44 11.25
N LYS A 151 -1.26 -18.24 12.21
CA LYS A 151 -0.47 -19.29 12.87
C LYS A 151 0.05 -20.35 11.90
N GLY A 152 -0.59 -20.54 10.74
CA GLY A 152 -0.18 -21.46 9.69
C GLY A 152 0.75 -20.84 8.65
N GLY A 153 1.17 -19.58 8.84
CA GLY A 153 2.02 -18.85 7.91
C GLY A 153 1.30 -18.34 6.65
N LYS A 154 -0.03 -18.43 6.59
CA LYS A 154 -0.82 -17.85 5.50
C LYS A 154 -0.84 -16.34 5.62
N LEU A 155 -0.96 -15.69 4.48
CA LEU A 155 -0.95 -14.24 4.39
C LEU A 155 -2.34 -13.68 4.69
N VAL A 156 -2.41 -12.73 5.62
CA VAL A 156 -3.66 -12.09 6.03
C VAL A 156 -3.61 -10.63 5.62
N LEU A 157 -4.62 -10.18 4.89
CA LEU A 157 -4.86 -8.78 4.55
C LEU A 157 -5.84 -8.17 5.55
N TRP A 158 -5.39 -7.16 6.29
CA TRP A 158 -6.24 -6.31 7.12
C TRP A 158 -6.68 -5.11 6.29
N GLY A 159 -7.95 -5.11 5.86
CA GLY A 159 -8.51 -4.07 4.98
C GLY A 159 -9.53 -3.16 5.66
N CYS A 160 -9.95 -3.48 6.88
CA CYS A 160 -10.89 -2.70 7.66
C CYS A 160 -10.55 -2.88 9.14
N MET A 161 -9.67 -2.02 9.65
CA MET A 161 -9.20 -2.12 11.03
C MET A 161 -10.32 -1.78 12.04
N GLU A 162 -11.27 -0.95 11.63
CA GLU A 162 -12.41 -0.51 12.44
C GLU A 162 -13.55 -1.53 12.56
N CYS A 163 -13.54 -2.56 11.70
CA CYS A 163 -14.56 -3.61 11.72
C CYS A 163 -13.94 -5.01 11.89
N ASP A 164 -12.66 -5.07 12.29
CA ASP A 164 -11.86 -6.31 12.35
C ASP A 164 -11.93 -7.14 11.05
N GLY A 165 -12.14 -6.45 9.92
CA GLY A 165 -12.32 -7.04 8.61
C GLY A 165 -10.98 -7.41 7.98
N TYR A 166 -10.69 -8.70 7.98
CA TYR A 166 -9.52 -9.27 7.32
C TYR A 166 -9.90 -10.28 6.24
N SER A 167 -8.95 -10.64 5.39
CA SER A 167 -9.09 -11.72 4.41
C SER A 167 -7.83 -12.56 4.39
N VAL A 168 -7.99 -13.88 4.32
CA VAL A 168 -6.86 -14.82 4.31
C VAL A 168 -6.60 -15.26 2.88
N LEU A 169 -5.39 -15.00 2.38
CA LEU A 169 -4.97 -15.43 1.06
C LEU A 169 -4.40 -16.86 1.13
N LYS A 170 -4.89 -17.73 0.25
CA LYS A 170 -4.46 -19.13 0.16
C LYS A 170 -4.04 -19.49 -1.25
N TRP A 171 -3.04 -20.36 -1.34
CA TRP A 171 -2.71 -21.07 -2.57
C TRP A 171 -3.69 -22.23 -2.82
N ASP A 172 -4.41 -22.20 -3.95
CA ASP A 172 -5.17 -23.33 -4.46
C ASP A 172 -4.27 -24.17 -5.37
N ARG A 173 -3.75 -25.29 -4.83
CA ARG A 173 -2.90 -26.22 -5.57
C ARG A 173 -3.58 -26.81 -6.81
N LYS A 174 -4.90 -27.03 -6.77
CA LYS A 174 -5.63 -27.63 -7.90
C LYS A 174 -5.78 -26.64 -9.05
N LYS A 175 -5.99 -25.36 -8.73
CA LYS A 175 -6.14 -24.28 -9.71
C LYS A 175 -4.84 -23.56 -10.05
N ASN A 176 -3.73 -23.93 -9.39
CA ASN A 176 -2.42 -23.30 -9.54
C ASN A 176 -2.49 -21.77 -9.44
N ARG A 177 -3.25 -21.25 -8.46
CA ARG A 177 -3.44 -19.81 -8.26
C ARG A 177 -3.75 -19.46 -6.81
N PHE A 178 -3.46 -18.22 -6.42
CA PHE A 178 -3.93 -17.66 -5.16
C PHE A 178 -5.42 -17.30 -5.23
N GLY A 179 -6.10 -17.38 -4.09
CA GLY A 179 -7.46 -16.92 -3.90
C GLY A 179 -7.76 -16.67 -2.43
N TRP A 180 -8.77 -15.84 -2.18
CA TRP A 180 -9.28 -15.59 -0.84
C TRP A 180 -9.95 -16.85 -0.28
N GLU A 181 -9.64 -17.21 0.97
CA GLU A 181 -10.44 -18.21 1.68
C GLU A 181 -11.84 -17.64 1.90
N PRO A 182 -12.91 -18.42 1.64
CA PRO A 182 -14.26 -18.02 2.02
C PRO A 182 -14.28 -17.73 3.51
N GLN A 183 -14.78 -16.57 3.91
CA GLN A 183 -15.07 -16.33 5.31
C GLN A 183 -16.27 -17.21 5.69
N ALA A 184 -16.21 -17.87 6.84
CA ALA A 184 -17.41 -18.49 7.39
C ALA A 184 -18.41 -17.35 7.63
N GLU A 185 -19.64 -17.49 7.13
CA GLU A 185 -20.73 -16.63 7.56
C GLU A 185 -20.83 -16.79 9.09
N GLU A 186 -20.64 -15.71 9.84
CA GLU A 186 -20.98 -15.72 11.26
C GLU A 186 -22.47 -16.04 11.37
N PRO A 187 -22.86 -17.04 12.17
CA PRO A 187 -24.26 -17.43 12.33
C PRO A 187 -25.11 -16.34 13.01
#